data_AF-A0A7S6VXW7-F1
#
_entry.id   AF-A0A7S6VXW7-F1
#
_cell.length_a   1.000
_cell.length_b   1.000
_cell.length_c   1.000
_cell.angle_alpha   90.00
_cell.angle_beta   90.00
_cell.angle_gamma   90.00
#
_symmetry.space_group_name_H-M   'P 1'
#
loop_
_entity.id
_entity.type
_entity.pdbx_description
1 polymer ?
#
loop_
_entity_poly.entity_id
_entity_poly.type
_entity_poly.pdbx_seq_one_letter_code
_entity_poly.pdbx_strand_id
1 'polypeptide(L)'
;METIEVTRVEFNSQDAQDEFQNQMRFVHIPVSHMSYQEVFAVASRIQDRFKASFRMIACEAIYEGAFFKYYQNTTTTFFKY
;
A
#
# COMPACT_ATOMS: atom_id res chain seq x y z
N MET A 1 17.34 2.51 15.59
CA MET A 1 15.99 2.23 15.08
C MET A 1 15.99 2.64 13.63
N GLU A 2 15.73 1.71 12.73
CA GLU A 2 15.65 1.99 11.30
C GLU A 2 14.18 2.10 10.91
N THR A 3 13.84 3.15 10.18
CA THR A 3 12.49 3.42 9.67
C THR A 3 12.54 3.34 8.15
N ILE A 4 11.68 2.49 7.58
CA ILE A 4 11.51 2.38 6.13
C ILE A 4 10.13 2.92 5.79
N GLU A 5 10.04 3.86 4.87
CA GLU A 5 8.76 4.38 4.40
C GLU A 5 8.08 3.34 3.49
N VAL A 6 6.83 3.02 3.80
CA VAL A 6 6.04 2.01 3.10
C VAL A 6 4.67 2.61 2.80
N THR A 7 4.14 2.34 1.60
CA THR A 7 2.76 2.70 1.25
C THR A 7 1.90 1.44 1.23
N ARG A 8 0.84 1.43 2.05
CA ARG A 8 -0.18 0.38 2.07
C ARG A 8 -1.46 0.88 1.41
N VAL A 9 -2.14 -0.01 0.69
CA VAL A 9 -3.47 0.27 0.11
C VAL A 9 -4.48 -0.70 0.64
N GLU A 10 -5.65 -0.18 0.98
CA GLU A 10 -6.79 -0.97 1.41
C GLU A 10 -8.04 -0.59 0.64
N PHE A 11 -8.70 -1.57 0.05
CA PHE A 11 -9.97 -1.42 -0.65
C PHE A 11 -11.16 -1.79 0.23
N ASN A 12 -12.31 -1.18 -0.04
CA ASN A 12 -13.58 -1.56 0.57
C ASN A 12 -14.26 -2.77 -0.12
N SER A 13 -13.55 -3.46 -1.02
CA SER A 13 -13.99 -4.66 -1.73
C SER A 13 -12.89 -5.71 -1.67
N GLN A 14 -13.25 -6.95 -1.29
CA GLN A 14 -12.28 -8.04 -1.19
C GLN A 14 -11.71 -8.40 -2.57
N ASP A 15 -12.54 -8.46 -3.61
CA ASP A 15 -12.08 -8.76 -4.97
C ASP A 15 -11.08 -7.72 -5.48
N ALA A 16 -11.32 -6.44 -5.17
CA ALA A 16 -10.40 -5.35 -5.50
C ALA A 16 -9.09 -5.44 -4.70
N GLN A 17 -9.18 -5.83 -3.42
CA GLN A 17 -8.02 -6.03 -2.56
C GLN A 17 -7.14 -7.20 -3.06
N ASP A 18 -7.76 -8.29 -3.49
CA ASP A 18 -7.07 -9.48 -4.00
C ASP A 18 -6.39 -9.19 -5.34
N GLU A 19 -7.08 -8.49 -6.26
CA GLU A 19 -6.48 -8.02 -7.51
C GLU A 19 -5.29 -7.08 -7.24
N PHE A 20 -5.43 -6.15 -6.28
CA PHE A 20 -4.34 -5.24 -5.92
C PHE A 20 -3.14 -6.02 -5.38
N GLN A 21 -3.34 -6.94 -4.45
CA GLN A 21 -2.25 -7.77 -3.91
C GLN A 21 -1.58 -8.61 -5.01
N ASN A 22 -2.36 -9.17 -5.94
CA ASN A 22 -1.81 -9.91 -7.07
C ASN A 22 -0.96 -9.02 -7.97
N GLN A 23 -1.42 -7.82 -8.35
CA GLN A 23 -0.63 -6.88 -9.15
C GLN A 23 0.62 -6.42 -8.41
N MET A 24 0.51 -6.10 -7.13
CA MET A 24 1.64 -5.66 -6.31
C MET A 24 2.66 -6.77 -6.07
N ARG A 25 2.25 -8.04 -6.01
CA ARG A 25 3.17 -9.19 -5.89
C ARG A 25 4.16 -9.27 -7.06
N PHE A 26 3.77 -8.83 -8.25
CA PHE A 26 4.67 -8.72 -9.40
C PHE A 26 5.63 -7.51 -9.33
N VAL A 27 5.31 -6.51 -8.49
CA VAL A 27 6.09 -5.27 -8.32
C VAL A 27 6.89 -5.28 -7.00
N HIS A 28 6.67 -6.27 -6.12
CA HIS A 28 7.25 -6.33 -4.78
C HIS A 28 8.73 -6.76 -4.82
N ILE A 29 9.64 -5.79 -5.01
CA ILE A 29 11.05 -5.96 -4.69
C ILE A 29 11.19 -5.63 -3.18
N PRO A 30 11.59 -6.59 -2.33
CA PRO A 30 11.57 -6.46 -0.86
C PRO A 30 12.52 -5.40 -0.29
N VAL A 31 13.21 -4.64 -1.14
CA VAL A 31 14.25 -3.66 -0.77
C VAL A 31 14.07 -2.31 -1.49
N SER A 32 13.10 -2.17 -2.41
CA SER A 32 12.90 -0.91 -3.13
C SER A 32 11.55 -0.29 -2.77
N HIS A 33 11.61 0.94 -2.26
CA HIS A 33 10.48 1.83 -2.11
C HIS A 33 9.69 1.91 -3.44
N MET A 34 8.48 1.35 -3.48
CA MET A 34 7.55 1.70 -4.55
C MET A 34 7.10 3.13 -4.32
N SER A 35 7.21 3.97 -5.34
CA SER A 35 6.81 5.36 -5.21
C SER A 35 5.30 5.44 -4.94
N TYR A 36 4.89 6.40 -4.11
CA TYR A 36 3.48 6.65 -3.83
C TYR A 36 2.65 6.78 -5.13
N GLN A 37 3.24 7.37 -6.17
CA GLN A 37 2.61 7.57 -7.48
C GLN A 37 2.32 6.25 -8.21
N GLU A 38 3.25 5.30 -8.20
CA GLU A 38 3.05 3.98 -8.84
C GLU A 38 1.96 3.20 -8.11
N VAL A 39 2.00 3.19 -6.77
CA VAL A 39 1.00 2.54 -5.94
C VAL A 39 -0.39 3.14 -6.17
N PHE A 40 -0.49 4.47 -6.23
CA PHE A 40 -1.72 5.18 -6.54
C PHE A 40 -2.26 4.84 -7.93
N ALA A 41 -1.40 4.80 -8.96
CA ALA A 41 -1.81 4.49 -10.32
C ALA A 41 -2.41 3.07 -10.44
N VAL A 42 -1.81 2.08 -9.77
CA VAL A 42 -2.37 0.72 -9.69
C VAL A 42 -3.71 0.73 -8.98
N ALA A 43 -3.78 1.36 -7.79
CA ALA A 43 -4.99 1.41 -6.99
C ALA A 43 -6.15 2.12 -7.71
N SER A 44 -5.89 3.24 -8.39
CA SER A 44 -6.88 4.00 -9.14
C SER A 44 -7.49 3.19 -10.29
N ARG A 45 -6.67 2.44 -11.06
CA ARG A 45 -7.19 1.54 -12.10
C ARG A 45 -8.10 0.45 -11.54
N ILE A 46 -7.76 -0.09 -10.37
CA ILE A 46 -8.56 -1.11 -9.68
C ILE A 46 -9.86 -0.50 -9.14
N GLN A 47 -9.80 0.70 -8.54
CA GLN A 47 -10.99 1.46 -8.16
C GLN A 47 -11.96 1.60 -9.34
N ASP A 48 -11.47 2.01 -10.51
CA ASP A 48 -12.33 2.19 -11.68
C ASP A 48 -12.93 0.89 -12.20
N ARG A 49 -12.15 -0.21 -12.18
CA ARG A 49 -12.58 -1.53 -12.63
C ARG A 49 -13.62 -2.15 -11.71
N PHE A 50 -13.41 -2.05 -10.40
CA PHE A 50 -14.24 -2.70 -9.39
C PHE A 50 -15.29 -1.78 -8.76
N LYS A 51 -15.31 -0.50 -9.14
CA LYS A 51 -16.23 0.51 -8.58
C LYS A 51 -16.09 0.58 -7.05
N ALA A 52 -14.83 0.55 -6.58
CA ALA A 52 -14.47 0.39 -5.18
C ALA A 52 -13.72 1.62 -4.65
N SER A 53 -13.98 1.99 -3.40
CA SER A 53 -13.19 3.02 -2.71
C SER A 53 -11.94 2.40 -2.11
N PHE A 54 -10.85 3.17 -2.03
CA PHE A 54 -9.65 2.74 -1.32
C PHE A 54 -9.09 3.84 -0.43
N ARG A 55 -8.26 3.43 0.52
CA ARG A 55 -7.39 4.33 1.26
C ARG A 55 -5.95 3.98 0.99
N MET A 56 -5.12 5.00 0.82
CA MET A 56 -3.67 4.88 0.86
C MET A 56 -3.20 5.29 2.24
N ILE A 57 -2.31 4.47 2.80
CA ILE A 57 -1.75 4.66 4.12
C ILE A 57 -0.24 4.73 3.93
N ALA A 58 0.34 5.90 4.13
CA ALA A 58 1.77 6.02 4.35
C ALA A 58 2.07 5.49 5.75
N CYS A 59 3.00 4.57 5.84
CA CYS A 59 3.42 3.90 7.05
C CYS A 59 4.94 3.94 7.14
N GLU A 60 5.47 3.93 8.35
CA GLU A 60 6.88 3.64 8.61
C GLU A 60 6.96 2.22 9.17
N ALA A 61 7.71 1.34 8.51
CA ALA A 61 8.09 0.06 9.07
C ALA A 61 9.23 0.28 10.05
N ILE A 62 9.00 -0.02 11.32
CA ILE A 62 9.97 0.20 12.40
C ILE A 62 10.72 -1.10 12.68
N TYR A 63 12.05 -1.00 12.64
CA TYR A 63 12.96 -2.09 12.94
C TYR A 63 13.83 -1.77 14.17
N GLU A 64 13.98 -2.77 15.03
CA GLU A 64 14.93 -2.77 16.13
C GLU A 64 16.08 -3.74 15.80
N GLY A 65 17.20 -3.18 15.35
CA GLY A 65 18.25 -3.98 14.71
C GLY A 65 17.73 -4.59 13.41
N ALA A 66 17.91 -5.90 13.22
CA ALA A 66 17.43 -6.62 12.04
C ALA A 66 15.96 -7.12 12.17
N PHE A 67 15.28 -6.85 13.29
CA PHE A 67 13.95 -7.40 13.56
C PHE A 67 12.86 -6.37 13.29
N PHE A 68 11.90 -6.74 12.43
CA PHE A 68 10.66 -5.97 12.23
C PHE A 68 9.85 -5.95 13.54
N LYS A 69 9.35 -4.77 13.91
CA LYS A 69 8.51 -4.60 15.10
C LYS A 69 7.06 -4.36 14.73
N TYR A 70 6.78 -3.26 14.05
CA TYR A 70 5.43 -2.88 13.66
C TYR A 70 5.47 -1.82 12.55
N TYR A 71 4.32 -1.59 11.92
CA TYR A 71 4.08 -0.44 11.06
C TYR A 71 3.47 0.68 11.89
N GLN A 72 4.00 1.89 11.75
CA GLN A 72 3.40 3.12 12.29
C GLN A 72 2.75 3.88 11.14
N ASN A 73 1.44 4.09 11.20
CA ASN A 73 0.74 4.90 10.20
C ASN A 73 1.12 6.38 10.39
N THR A 74 1.54 7.04 9.32
CA THR A 74 1.86 8.48 9.33
C THR A 74 0.72 9.28 8.72
N THR A 75 0.33 8.97 7.48
CA THR A 75 -0.71 9.68 6.73
C THR A 75 -1.69 8.71 6.11
N THR A 76 -2.99 9.03 6.15
CA THR A 76 -4.03 8.27 5.45
C THR A 76 -4.80 9.18 4.50
N THR A 77 -4.89 8.78 3.23
CA THR A 77 -5.64 9.47 2.19
C THR A 77 -6.76 8.58 1.69
N PHE A 78 -7.97 9.12 1.58
CA PHE A 78 -9.15 8.38 1.16
C PHE A 78 -9.56 8.76 -0.26
N PHE A 79 -9.82 7.75 -1.09
CA PHE A 79 -10.30 7.88 -2.46
C PHE A 79 -11.65 7.18 -2.56
N LYS A 80 -12.70 7.98 -2.76
CA LYS A 80 -14.07 7.49 -2.86
C LYS A 80 -14.44 7.29 -4.33
N TYR A 81 -15.16 6.21 -4.59
CA TYR A 81 -15.81 5.95 -5.88
C TYR A 81 -17.27 6.42 -5.82
#